data_AF-A0A814XDN8-F1
#
_entry.id   AF-A0A814XDN8-F1
#
_cell.length_a   1.000
_cell.length_b   1.000
_cell.length_c   1.000
_cell.angle_alpha   90.00
_cell.angle_beta   90.00
_cell.angle_gamma   90.00
#
_symmetry.space_group_name_H-M   'P 1'
#
loop_
_entity.id
_entity.type
_entity.pdbx_description
1 polymer ?
#
loop_
_entity_poly.entity_id
_entity_poly.type
_entity_poly.pdbx_seq_one_letter_code
_entity_poly.pdbx_strand_id
1 'polypeptide(L)'
;MIPNNQAAKASMTERDSQKEALMNLFDERLNSLLEEDENKEKRNEDRHARNKDTDNRPDRNKLAYTDACNLYWDYAMDSRNVYFMGKIVGDANPSTFQLINDGYAKDHKEIYYMGEKIEYASPHTFQLLGYGYAKTSFGVYYLNKEIWGADANSFQSLGFGYAKDEDDVFYMGKKIKDALPSSFEFIGTSYTTDYSSAFCLGKH
;
A
#
# COMPACT_ATOMS: atom_id res chain seq x y z
N MET A 1 -53.44 15.23 8.65
CA MET A 1 -53.07 14.72 7.30
C MET A 1 -51.76 13.95 7.47
N ILE A 2 -51.78 12.63 7.24
CA ILE A 2 -50.61 11.77 7.36
C ILE A 2 -49.93 11.72 5.98
N PRO A 3 -48.62 12.01 5.83
CA PRO A 3 -47.96 11.93 4.54
C PRO A 3 -47.90 10.49 4.03
N ASN A 4 -48.09 10.36 2.72
CA ASN A 4 -48.35 9.11 2.02
C ASN A 4 -47.12 8.18 1.99
N ASN A 5 -47.22 7.00 2.61
CA ASN A 5 -46.14 6.00 2.78
C ASN A 5 -45.78 5.24 1.47
N GLN A 6 -46.41 5.59 0.35
CA GLN A 6 -46.09 5.04 -0.97
C GLN A 6 -44.92 5.75 -1.67
N ALA A 7 -44.72 7.05 -1.42
CA ALA A 7 -43.63 7.83 -2.07
C ALA A 7 -42.25 7.49 -1.50
N ALA A 8 -42.16 7.19 -0.19
CA ALA A 8 -40.91 6.81 0.47
C ALA A 8 -40.39 5.45 -0.02
N LYS A 9 -41.28 4.47 -0.20
CA LYS A 9 -40.93 3.13 -0.73
C LYS A 9 -40.47 3.19 -2.19
N ALA A 10 -41.14 3.98 -3.04
CA ALA A 10 -40.75 4.16 -4.43
C ALA A 10 -39.33 4.77 -4.57
N SER A 11 -38.98 5.74 -3.69
CA SER A 11 -37.66 6.39 -3.70
C SER A 11 -36.50 5.53 -3.17
N MET A 12 -36.80 4.47 -2.40
CA MET A 12 -35.82 3.49 -1.93
C MET A 12 -35.52 2.47 -3.04
N THR A 13 -36.57 1.94 -3.69
CA THR A 13 -36.41 1.01 -4.82
C THR A 13 -35.68 1.62 -6.01
N GLU A 14 -35.90 2.91 -6.30
CA GLU A 14 -35.21 3.59 -7.41
C GLU A 14 -33.73 3.83 -7.12
N ARG A 15 -33.36 4.08 -5.85
CA ARG A 15 -31.96 4.18 -5.41
C ARG A 15 -31.25 2.83 -5.41
N ASP A 16 -31.93 1.75 -5.03
CA ASP A 16 -31.38 0.40 -5.06
C ASP A 16 -31.16 -0.06 -6.51
N SER A 17 -32.09 0.22 -7.42
CA SER A 17 -31.92 -0.08 -8.85
C SER A 17 -30.81 0.75 -9.51
N GLN A 18 -30.64 2.03 -9.12
CA GLN A 18 -29.51 2.84 -9.60
C GLN A 18 -28.16 2.33 -9.08
N LYS A 19 -28.12 1.82 -7.84
CA LYS A 19 -26.93 1.22 -7.23
C LYS A 19 -26.55 -0.10 -7.92
N GLU A 20 -27.52 -0.94 -8.22
CA GLU A 20 -27.33 -2.20 -8.96
C GLU A 20 -26.87 -1.94 -10.40
N ALA A 21 -27.45 -0.95 -11.07
CA ALA A 21 -27.00 -0.52 -12.40
C ALA A 21 -25.56 0.01 -12.38
N LEU A 22 -25.15 0.72 -11.33
CA LEU A 22 -23.78 1.21 -11.18
C LEU A 22 -22.80 0.06 -10.93
N MET A 23 -23.16 -0.93 -10.12
CA MET A 23 -22.34 -2.11 -9.86
C MET A 23 -22.13 -2.94 -11.12
N ASN A 24 -23.18 -3.16 -11.91
CA ASN A 24 -23.06 -3.89 -13.17
C ASN A 24 -22.17 -3.14 -14.18
N LEU A 25 -22.24 -1.80 -14.23
CA LEU A 25 -21.37 -1.00 -15.10
C LEU A 25 -19.90 -1.07 -14.69
N PHE A 26 -19.62 -1.25 -13.39
CA PHE A 26 -18.28 -1.45 -12.86
C PHE A 26 -17.73 -2.83 -13.19
N ASP A 27 -18.54 -3.88 -13.05
CA ASP A 27 -18.14 -5.25 -13.35
C ASP A 27 -17.88 -5.45 -14.86
N GLU A 28 -18.69 -4.86 -15.73
CA GLU A 28 -18.45 -4.86 -17.17
C GLU A 28 -17.15 -4.15 -17.55
N ARG A 29 -16.85 -3.02 -16.89
CA ARG A 29 -15.60 -2.29 -17.11
C ARG A 29 -14.38 -3.06 -16.61
N LEU A 30 -14.52 -3.81 -15.51
CA LEU A 30 -13.44 -4.63 -14.96
C LEU A 30 -13.12 -5.81 -15.89
N ASN A 31 -14.15 -6.50 -16.39
CA ASN A 31 -13.98 -7.62 -17.33
C ASN A 31 -13.35 -7.18 -18.65
N SER A 32 -13.75 -6.01 -19.19
CA SER A 32 -13.13 -5.43 -20.38
C SER A 32 -11.63 -5.13 -20.19
N LEU A 33 -11.22 -4.69 -19.00
CA LEU A 33 -9.81 -4.40 -18.70
C LEU A 33 -8.97 -5.68 -18.59
N LEU A 34 -9.54 -6.73 -18.01
CA LEU A 34 -8.88 -8.04 -17.89
C LEU A 34 -8.66 -8.69 -19.27
N GLU A 35 -9.65 -8.61 -20.17
CA GLU A 35 -9.53 -9.12 -21.55
C GLU A 35 -8.50 -8.34 -22.40
N GLU A 36 -8.32 -7.04 -22.13
CA GLU A 36 -7.28 -6.23 -22.79
C GLU A 36 -5.87 -6.63 -22.37
N ASP A 37 -5.67 -7.04 -21.11
CA ASP A 37 -4.37 -7.44 -20.58
C ASP A 37 -3.97 -8.84 -21.04
N GLU A 38 -4.87 -9.82 -21.07
CA GLU A 38 -4.59 -11.15 -21.65
C GLU A 38 -4.21 -11.08 -23.14
N ASN A 39 -4.82 -10.16 -23.89
CA ASN A 39 -4.50 -9.96 -25.31
C ASN A 39 -3.16 -9.22 -25.54
N LYS A 40 -2.66 -8.46 -24.55
CA LYS A 40 -1.29 -7.89 -24.62
C LYS A 40 -0.25 -8.97 -24.33
N GLU A 41 -0.56 -9.89 -23.43
CA GLU A 41 0.34 -11.00 -23.03
C GLU A 41 0.58 -11.98 -24.19
N LYS A 42 -0.48 -12.45 -24.86
CA LYS A 42 -0.36 -13.31 -26.06
C LYS A 42 0.43 -12.67 -27.21
N ARG A 43 0.33 -11.35 -27.38
CA ARG A 43 1.09 -10.61 -28.42
C ARG A 43 2.58 -10.49 -28.12
N ASN A 44 2.99 -10.64 -26.86
CA ASN A 44 4.38 -10.59 -26.44
C ASN A 44 5.06 -11.96 -26.56
N GLU A 45 4.32 -13.06 -26.36
CA GLU A 45 4.82 -14.43 -26.53
C GLU A 45 5.24 -14.72 -27.99
N ASP A 46 4.45 -14.26 -28.97
CA ASP A 46 4.75 -14.41 -30.41
C ASP A 46 6.00 -13.64 -30.88
N ARG A 47 6.45 -12.63 -30.12
CA ARG A 47 7.69 -11.89 -30.40
C ARG A 47 8.93 -12.61 -29.89
N HIS A 48 8.80 -13.42 -28.84
CA HIS A 48 9.92 -14.15 -28.22
C HIS A 48 10.37 -15.38 -29.03
N ALA A 49 9.50 -15.96 -29.87
CA ALA A 49 9.83 -17.11 -30.72
C ALA A 49 10.78 -16.78 -31.89
N ARG A 50 11.05 -15.50 -32.20
CA ARG A 50 11.74 -15.06 -33.43
C ARG A 50 13.23 -14.75 -33.28
N ASN A 51 13.78 -14.77 -32.07
CA ASN A 51 15.18 -14.36 -31.77
C ASN A 51 16.01 -15.50 -31.14
N LYS A 52 15.97 -16.70 -31.74
CA LYS A 52 16.99 -17.73 -31.49
C LYS A 52 17.81 -17.85 -32.76
N ASP A 53 19.01 -17.26 -32.74
CA ASP A 53 20.20 -17.61 -33.54
C ASP A 53 21.11 -16.36 -33.65
N THR A 54 22.09 -16.23 -32.75
CA THR A 54 23.47 -15.71 -32.98
C THR A 54 24.25 -15.47 -31.66
N ASP A 55 25.32 -16.26 -31.51
CA ASP A 55 26.64 -16.02 -30.90
C ASP A 55 26.87 -15.57 -29.43
N ASN A 56 27.41 -16.53 -28.66
CA ASN A 56 28.62 -16.47 -27.81
C ASN A 56 28.98 -15.13 -27.12
N ARG A 57 28.19 -14.72 -26.12
CA ARG A 57 28.54 -13.69 -25.13
C ARG A 57 28.25 -14.22 -23.71
N PRO A 58 28.98 -13.75 -22.68
CA PRO A 58 28.97 -14.38 -21.35
C PRO A 58 27.56 -14.51 -20.82
N ASP A 59 27.31 -15.66 -20.19
CA ASP A 59 26.02 -16.27 -19.89
C ASP A 59 24.94 -15.27 -19.44
N ARG A 60 24.11 -14.85 -20.40
CA ARG A 60 22.95 -13.98 -20.17
C ARG A 60 21.85 -14.69 -19.37
N ASN A 61 21.91 -16.00 -19.16
CA ASN A 61 20.86 -16.74 -18.45
C ASN A 61 20.95 -16.69 -16.92
N LYS A 62 21.99 -16.10 -16.33
CA LYS A 62 21.96 -15.76 -14.89
C LYS A 62 21.26 -14.43 -14.60
N LEU A 63 21.00 -13.63 -15.63
CA LEU A 63 20.31 -12.33 -15.57
C LEU A 63 18.86 -12.40 -16.09
N ALA A 64 18.42 -13.55 -16.61
CA ALA A 64 17.17 -13.71 -17.34
C ALA A 64 15.95 -14.14 -16.51
N TYR A 65 16.06 -14.28 -15.17
CA TYR A 65 14.90 -14.58 -14.30
C TYR A 65 14.29 -13.34 -13.61
N THR A 66 14.81 -12.14 -13.88
CA THR A 66 14.34 -10.89 -13.24
C THR A 66 13.50 -9.98 -14.13
N ASP A 67 13.17 -10.37 -15.37
CA ASP A 67 12.62 -9.48 -16.40
C ASP A 67 11.17 -9.78 -16.82
N ALA A 68 10.21 -9.88 -15.88
CA ALA A 68 8.79 -9.88 -16.31
C ALA A 68 7.79 -9.07 -15.47
N CYS A 69 8.05 -8.68 -14.21
CA CYS A 69 7.00 -8.02 -13.41
C CYS A 69 7.38 -6.84 -12.50
N ASN A 70 8.59 -6.26 -12.57
CA ASN A 70 8.92 -5.08 -11.74
C ASN A 70 8.99 -3.77 -12.54
N LEU A 71 7.86 -3.37 -13.12
CA LEU A 71 7.63 -2.03 -13.66
C LEU A 71 7.41 -0.97 -12.54
N TYR A 72 8.24 -0.99 -11.50
CA TYR A 72 8.32 -0.01 -10.40
C TYR A 72 9.75 -0.02 -9.82
N TRP A 73 10.74 0.44 -10.60
CA TRP A 73 12.15 0.47 -10.20
C TRP A 73 12.53 1.75 -9.45
N ASP A 74 12.03 1.93 -8.23
CA ASP A 74 12.58 3.00 -7.39
C ASP A 74 13.92 2.58 -6.77
N TYR A 75 14.10 1.30 -6.41
CA TYR A 75 15.38 0.76 -5.94
C TYR A 75 16.12 -0.03 -7.04
N ALA A 76 17.45 0.11 -7.06
CA ALA A 76 18.39 -0.67 -7.85
C ALA A 76 19.63 -1.00 -7.02
N MET A 77 20.44 -1.97 -7.42
CA MET A 77 21.70 -2.29 -6.73
C MET A 77 22.73 -2.91 -7.67
N ASP A 78 24.00 -2.71 -7.35
CA ASP A 78 25.13 -3.45 -7.91
C ASP A 78 25.87 -4.20 -6.78
N SER A 79 27.06 -4.74 -7.04
CA SER A 79 27.83 -5.48 -6.02
C SER A 79 28.40 -4.61 -4.90
N ARG A 80 28.37 -3.29 -5.04
CA ARG A 80 28.99 -2.31 -4.13
C ARG A 80 27.97 -1.40 -3.46
N ASN A 81 26.93 -0.99 -4.18
CA ASN A 81 25.98 0.00 -3.70
C ASN A 81 24.54 -0.40 -3.96
N VAL A 82 23.66 0.12 -3.10
CA VAL A 82 22.22 0.21 -3.33
C VAL A 82 21.89 1.63 -3.75
N TYR A 83 20.91 1.77 -4.64
CA TYR A 83 20.45 3.03 -5.20
C TYR A 83 18.94 3.18 -5.04
N PHE A 84 18.48 4.40 -4.78
CA PHE A 84 17.09 4.81 -4.84
C PHE A 84 16.96 6.01 -5.78
N MET A 85 16.14 5.90 -6.83
CA MET A 85 16.01 6.89 -7.90
C MET A 85 17.38 7.37 -8.45
N GLY A 86 18.32 6.44 -8.60
CA GLY A 86 19.68 6.71 -9.09
C GLY A 86 20.65 7.33 -8.09
N LYS A 87 20.24 7.58 -6.84
CA LYS A 87 21.10 8.07 -5.75
C LYS A 87 21.54 6.92 -4.85
N ILE A 88 22.79 6.94 -4.37
CA ILE A 88 23.30 5.94 -3.42
C ILE A 88 22.51 6.02 -2.10
N VAL A 89 22.04 4.86 -1.64
CA VAL A 89 21.35 4.68 -0.36
C VAL A 89 22.40 4.44 0.73
N GLY A 90 22.98 5.54 1.24
CA GLY A 90 23.88 5.56 2.41
C GLY A 90 24.82 4.35 2.55
N ASP A 91 24.89 3.82 3.78
CA ASP A 91 25.70 2.64 4.14
C ASP A 91 24.97 1.31 3.88
N ALA A 92 23.95 1.28 3.01
CA ALA A 92 23.19 0.07 2.74
C ALA A 92 24.08 -1.02 2.16
N ASN A 93 23.97 -2.21 2.74
CA ASN A 93 24.76 -3.36 2.31
C ASN A 93 24.04 -4.13 1.19
N PRO A 94 24.51 -4.04 -0.08
CA PRO A 94 23.87 -4.69 -1.22
C PRO A 94 23.84 -6.22 -1.09
N SER A 95 24.80 -6.83 -0.40
CA SER A 95 24.84 -8.30 -0.24
C SER A 95 23.72 -8.86 0.65
N THR A 96 23.13 -8.02 1.49
CA THR A 96 22.04 -8.40 2.41
C THR A 96 20.76 -7.60 2.16
N PHE A 97 20.73 -6.77 1.11
CA PHE A 97 19.62 -5.87 0.85
C PHE A 97 18.39 -6.63 0.37
N GLN A 98 17.23 -6.28 0.92
CA GLN A 98 15.95 -6.90 0.66
C GLN A 98 14.92 -5.81 0.40
N LEU A 99 14.34 -5.82 -0.80
CA LEU A 99 13.16 -5.01 -1.09
C LEU A 99 11.96 -5.63 -0.35
N ILE A 100 11.15 -4.80 0.29
CA ILE A 100 9.95 -5.25 1.00
C ILE A 100 8.72 -4.91 0.15
N ASN A 101 8.09 -3.77 0.39
CA ASN A 101 7.02 -3.19 -0.41
C ASN A 101 6.75 -1.76 0.08
N ASP A 102 5.84 -1.02 -0.54
CA ASP A 102 5.40 0.31 -0.11
C ASP A 102 6.57 1.31 0.07
N GLY A 103 7.62 1.17 -0.72
CA GLY A 103 8.85 1.98 -0.62
C GLY A 103 9.80 1.57 0.51
N TYR A 104 9.45 0.58 1.32
CA TYR A 104 10.32 0.01 2.35
C TYR A 104 11.31 -1.01 1.78
N ALA A 105 12.51 -0.98 2.32
CA ALA A 105 13.55 -1.98 2.12
C ALA A 105 14.35 -2.14 3.40
N LYS A 106 15.18 -3.17 3.50
CA LYS A 106 16.09 -3.34 4.64
C LYS A 106 17.37 -4.06 4.23
N ASP A 107 18.39 -3.93 5.04
CA ASP A 107 19.51 -4.88 5.04
C ASP A 107 19.61 -5.56 6.43
N HIS A 108 20.74 -6.19 6.74
CA HIS A 108 20.90 -6.86 8.04
C HIS A 108 21.05 -5.90 9.24
N LYS A 109 21.33 -4.61 9.00
CA LYS A 109 21.57 -3.60 10.03
C LYS A 109 20.46 -2.57 10.11
N GLU A 110 19.93 -2.15 8.97
CA GLU A 110 19.10 -0.95 8.86
C GLU A 110 17.83 -1.21 8.05
N ILE A 111 16.83 -0.35 8.26
CA ILE A 111 15.60 -0.27 7.47
C ILE A 111 15.62 1.05 6.71
N TYR A 112 15.11 1.03 5.48
CA TYR A 112 15.04 2.18 4.59
C TYR A 112 13.61 2.40 4.11
N TYR A 113 13.23 3.67 3.98
CA TYR A 113 12.02 4.08 3.29
C TYR A 113 12.40 5.08 2.20
N MET A 114 12.13 4.75 0.95
CA MET A 114 12.45 5.59 -0.21
C MET A 114 13.91 6.10 -0.22
N GLY A 115 14.86 5.21 0.06
CA GLY A 115 16.31 5.51 0.09
C GLY A 115 16.80 6.19 1.37
N GLU A 116 15.91 6.57 2.28
CA GLU A 116 16.26 7.19 3.55
C GLU A 116 16.28 6.16 4.67
N LYS A 117 17.32 6.18 5.51
CA LYS A 117 17.40 5.32 6.69
C LYS A 117 16.31 5.70 7.71
N ILE A 118 15.68 4.70 8.32
CA ILE A 118 14.78 4.86 9.45
C ILE A 118 15.58 4.71 10.74
N GLU A 119 15.65 5.79 11.52
CA GLU A 119 16.38 5.78 12.79
C GLU A 119 15.67 4.96 13.87
N TYR A 120 16.47 4.36 14.76
CA TYR A 120 16.02 3.59 15.93
C TYR A 120 15.14 2.37 15.62
N ALA A 121 15.19 1.83 14.40
CA ALA A 121 14.35 0.72 13.97
C ALA A 121 15.15 -0.60 13.88
N SER A 122 14.58 -1.71 14.35
CA SER A 122 15.22 -3.03 14.26
C SER A 122 14.81 -3.78 12.99
N PRO A 123 15.73 -4.06 12.02
CA PRO A 123 15.40 -4.81 10.80
C PRO A 123 15.00 -6.27 11.07
N HIS A 124 15.39 -6.81 12.23
CA HIS A 124 15.11 -8.19 12.64
C HIS A 124 13.65 -8.39 13.06
N THR A 125 13.03 -7.34 13.58
CA THR A 125 11.63 -7.35 14.07
C THR A 125 10.70 -6.53 13.17
N PHE A 126 11.18 -6.10 12.01
CA PHE A 126 10.42 -5.25 11.11
C PHE A 126 9.17 -5.97 10.59
N GLN A 127 8.03 -5.29 10.71
CA GLN A 127 6.76 -5.71 10.18
C GLN A 127 6.13 -4.56 9.41
N LEU A 128 5.89 -4.76 8.11
CA LEU A 128 5.09 -3.85 7.31
C LEU A 128 3.61 -4.03 7.66
N LEU A 129 2.93 -2.95 8.02
CA LEU A 129 1.50 -2.93 8.36
C LEU A 129 0.63 -2.39 7.19
N GLY A 130 1.27 -1.88 6.15
CA GLY A 130 0.61 -1.32 4.96
C GLY A 130 0.13 0.12 5.16
N TYR A 131 -0.26 0.75 4.06
CA TYR A 131 -0.74 2.15 4.03
C TYR A 131 0.26 3.15 4.65
N GLY A 132 1.55 2.85 4.50
CA GLY A 132 2.64 3.65 5.04
C GLY A 132 3.05 3.31 6.46
N TYR A 133 2.29 2.49 7.20
CA TYR A 133 2.66 2.09 8.56
C TYR A 133 3.58 0.87 8.57
N ALA A 134 4.55 0.89 9.48
CA ALA A 134 5.39 -0.24 9.82
C ALA A 134 5.71 -0.23 11.32
N LYS A 135 6.10 -1.37 11.87
CA LYS A 135 6.55 -1.46 13.26
C LYS A 135 7.78 -2.33 13.44
N THR A 136 8.49 -2.10 14.53
CA THR A 136 9.57 -2.94 15.03
C THR A 136 9.42 -3.14 16.54
N SER A 137 10.30 -3.90 17.18
CA SER A 137 10.33 -4.01 18.64
C SER A 137 10.66 -2.69 19.35
N PHE A 138 11.18 -1.69 18.63
CA PHE A 138 11.55 -0.38 19.20
C PHE A 138 10.47 0.69 19.03
N GLY A 139 9.52 0.51 18.11
CA GLY A 139 8.52 1.54 17.86
C GLY A 139 7.69 1.33 16.61
N VAL A 140 6.79 2.28 16.37
CA VAL A 140 5.91 2.34 15.21
C VAL A 140 6.32 3.51 14.33
N TYR A 141 6.23 3.31 13.03
CA TYR A 141 6.65 4.29 12.02
C TYR A 141 5.51 4.53 11.04
N TYR A 142 5.37 5.78 10.64
CA TYR A 142 4.65 6.17 9.45
C TYR A 142 5.66 6.68 8.43
N LEU A 143 5.82 5.93 7.34
CA LEU A 143 6.89 6.11 6.35
C LEU A 143 8.25 6.03 7.06
N ASN A 144 9.08 7.07 6.95
CA ASN A 144 10.38 7.15 7.62
C ASN A 144 10.34 7.78 9.02
N LYS A 145 9.17 8.11 9.56
CA LYS A 145 9.05 8.86 10.82
C LYS A 145 8.49 7.99 11.94
N GLU A 146 9.19 7.98 13.07
CA GLU A 146 8.72 7.37 14.31
C GLU A 146 7.49 8.10 14.86
N ILE A 147 6.51 7.33 15.31
CA ILE A 147 5.32 7.79 16.02
C ILE A 147 5.60 7.65 17.52
N TRP A 148 6.11 8.72 18.13
CA TRP A 148 6.47 8.72 19.54
C TRP A 148 5.28 8.41 20.44
N GLY A 149 5.45 7.43 21.33
CA GLY A 149 4.45 7.02 22.32
C GLY A 149 3.44 5.98 21.82
N ALA A 150 3.47 5.59 20.55
CA ALA A 150 2.59 4.54 20.04
C ALA A 150 3.01 3.15 20.56
N ASP A 151 2.04 2.34 20.99
CA ASP A 151 2.31 0.98 21.46
C ASP A 151 2.41 0.00 20.28
N ALA A 152 3.63 -0.39 19.92
CA ALA A 152 3.88 -1.34 18.85
C ALA A 152 3.22 -2.71 19.04
N ASN A 153 2.91 -3.14 20.28
CA ASN A 153 2.29 -4.44 20.52
C ASN A 153 0.81 -4.44 20.10
N SER A 154 0.06 -3.40 20.46
CA SER A 154 -1.35 -3.25 20.11
C SER A 154 -1.60 -2.48 18.80
N PHE A 155 -0.57 -1.88 18.20
CA PHE A 155 -0.72 -1.07 16.98
C PHE A 155 -1.27 -1.87 15.79
N GLN A 156 -2.33 -1.31 15.19
CA GLN A 156 -3.06 -1.84 14.06
C GLN A 156 -3.25 -0.75 12.99
N SER A 157 -2.81 -1.02 11.76
CA SER A 157 -3.18 -0.22 10.59
C SER A 157 -4.63 -0.55 10.19
N LEU A 158 -5.46 0.48 10.05
CA LEU A 158 -6.88 0.37 9.70
C LEU A 158 -7.14 0.70 8.22
N GLY A 159 -6.10 1.09 7.49
CA GLY A 159 -6.19 1.48 6.08
C GLY A 159 -6.39 2.98 5.86
N PHE A 160 -6.09 3.41 4.64
CA PHE A 160 -6.29 4.79 4.20
C PHE A 160 -5.62 5.86 5.10
N GLY A 161 -4.51 5.49 5.73
CA GLY A 161 -3.76 6.35 6.65
C GLY A 161 -4.26 6.34 8.09
N TYR A 162 -5.37 5.67 8.40
CA TYR A 162 -5.81 5.47 9.78
C TYR A 162 -5.11 4.28 10.43
N ALA A 163 -4.83 4.43 11.71
CA ALA A 163 -4.32 3.37 12.57
C ALA A 163 -4.76 3.62 14.01
N LYS A 164 -4.61 2.62 14.86
CA LYS A 164 -4.84 2.74 16.30
C LYS A 164 -3.92 1.82 17.07
N ASP A 165 -3.69 2.13 18.34
CA ASP A 165 -3.24 1.19 19.34
C ASP A 165 -4.30 1.10 20.46
N GLU A 166 -3.94 0.57 21.63
CA GLU A 166 -4.88 0.44 22.76
C GLU A 166 -5.33 1.79 23.33
N ASP A 167 -4.48 2.82 23.27
CA ASP A 167 -4.68 4.11 23.92
C ASP A 167 -5.08 5.22 22.95
N ASP A 168 -4.62 5.14 21.71
CA ASP A 168 -4.62 6.24 20.75
C ASP A 168 -5.08 5.85 19.34
N VAL A 169 -5.65 6.84 18.63
CA VAL A 169 -5.95 6.75 17.21
C VAL A 169 -5.04 7.70 16.44
N PHE A 170 -4.57 7.25 15.28
CA PHE A 170 -3.61 7.98 14.45
C PHE A 170 -4.15 8.16 13.03
N TYR A 171 -3.84 9.31 12.44
CA TYR A 171 -3.99 9.57 11.01
C TYR A 171 -2.66 10.03 10.42
N MET A 172 -2.14 9.27 9.47
CA MET A 172 -0.84 9.50 8.82
C MET A 172 0.29 9.78 9.83
N GLY A 173 0.37 8.94 10.86
CA GLY A 173 1.36 9.05 11.94
C GLY A 173 1.11 10.14 12.97
N LYS A 174 0.01 10.90 12.87
CA LYS A 174 -0.36 11.93 13.85
C LYS A 174 -1.47 11.43 14.76
N LYS A 175 -1.27 11.53 16.07
CA LYS A 175 -2.29 11.27 17.08
C LYS A 175 -3.50 12.19 16.88
N ILE A 176 -4.69 11.61 16.81
CA ILE A 176 -5.98 12.30 16.78
C ILE A 176 -6.40 12.54 18.22
N LYS A 177 -6.62 13.80 18.57
CA LYS A 177 -6.99 14.17 19.93
C LYS A 177 -8.44 13.75 20.23
N ASP A 178 -8.68 13.27 21.45
CA ASP A 178 -10.00 12.93 22.00
C ASP A 178 -10.73 11.79 21.24
N ALA A 179 -10.02 11.06 20.37
CA ALA A 179 -10.54 9.88 19.70
C ALA A 179 -10.52 8.67 20.65
N LEU A 180 -11.55 7.82 20.56
CA LEU A 180 -11.68 6.61 21.37
C LEU A 180 -11.28 5.37 20.53
N PRO A 181 -10.13 4.73 20.78
CA PRO A 181 -9.67 3.58 19.99
C PRO A 181 -10.64 2.39 20.00
N SER A 182 -11.36 2.22 21.12
CA SER A 182 -12.33 1.14 21.32
C SER A 182 -13.54 1.23 20.40
N SER A 183 -13.93 2.44 19.97
CA SER A 183 -15.05 2.65 19.03
C SER A 183 -14.57 3.05 17.63
N PHE A 184 -13.26 3.11 17.40
CA PHE A 184 -12.72 3.49 16.10
C PHE A 184 -12.61 2.26 15.20
N GLU A 185 -13.57 2.13 14.28
CA GLU A 185 -13.60 1.10 13.25
C GLU A 185 -13.59 1.73 11.86
N PHE A 186 -12.90 1.06 10.94
CA PHE A 186 -12.91 1.45 9.54
C PHE A 186 -14.23 1.02 8.89
N ILE A 187 -15.13 1.97 8.69
CA ILE A 187 -16.36 1.77 7.92
C ILE A 187 -16.08 2.26 6.49
N GLY A 188 -15.95 1.31 5.55
CA GLY A 188 -15.44 1.54 4.20
C GLY A 188 -16.04 2.72 3.42
N THR A 189 -15.17 3.37 2.63
CA THR A 189 -15.34 4.44 1.60
C THR A 189 -16.33 5.59 1.81
N SER A 190 -17.14 5.61 2.86
CA SER A 190 -18.05 6.71 3.18
C SER A 190 -18.52 6.61 4.63
N TYR A 191 -18.15 7.63 5.41
CA TYR A 191 -18.59 7.95 6.78
C TYR A 191 -17.96 7.11 7.91
N THR A 192 -17.05 7.73 8.66
CA THR A 192 -16.91 7.46 10.09
C THR A 192 -18.01 8.24 10.81
N THR A 193 -19.02 7.56 11.37
CA THR A 193 -19.91 8.16 12.36
C THR A 193 -19.50 7.67 13.73
N ASP A 194 -18.98 8.54 14.59
CA ASP A 194 -19.31 8.40 16.01
C ASP A 194 -20.75 8.91 16.17
N TYR A 195 -21.51 8.35 17.12
CA TYR A 195 -22.91 8.68 17.39
C TYR A 195 -23.16 10.13 17.88
N SER A 196 -22.20 11.03 17.72
CA SER A 196 -22.28 12.44 18.11
C SER A 196 -21.48 13.42 17.26
N SER A 197 -20.60 13.00 16.34
CA SER A 197 -19.89 13.92 15.44
C SER A 197 -19.38 13.25 14.17
N ALA A 198 -19.89 13.70 13.02
CA ALA A 198 -19.32 13.38 11.72
C ALA A 198 -18.14 14.33 11.45
N PHE A 199 -16.91 13.83 11.54
CA PHE A 199 -15.73 14.58 11.11
C PHE A 199 -15.52 14.39 9.61
N CYS A 200 -15.85 15.43 8.83
CA CYS A 200 -15.51 15.50 7.40
C CYS A 200 -14.11 16.10 7.19
N LEU A 201 -13.40 15.50 6.24
CA LEU A 201 -12.13 15.88 5.62
C LEU A 201 -11.70 17.35 5.76
N GLY A 202 -10.54 17.52 6.40
CA GLY A 202 -9.51 18.53 6.11
C GLY A 202 -9.96 19.91 5.63
N LYS A 203 -10.18 20.83 6.56
CA LYS A 203 -9.74 22.23 6.49
C LYS A 203 -9.54 22.76 7.91
N HIS A 204 -8.36 23.33 8.17
CA HIS A 204 -8.26 24.53 8.99
C HIS A 204 -8.23 25.73 8.04
#